data_AF-A0A955I659-F1
#
_entry.id   AF-A0A955I659-F1
#
_cell.length_a   1.000
_cell.length_b   1.000
_cell.length_c   1.000
_cell.angle_alpha   90.00
_cell.angle_beta   90.00
_cell.angle_gamma   90.00
#
_symmetry.space_group_name_H-M   'P 1'
#
loop_
_entity.id
_entity.type
_entity.pdbx_description
1 polymer ?
#
loop_
_entity_poly.entity_id
_entity_poly.type
_entity_poly.pdbx_seq_one_letter_code
_entity_poly.pdbx_strand_id
1 'polypeptide(L)' 'MVRGFIIALITWVVSLFFGGYFIAHPIIVLITLFLLAYFFSALGFINALFAKTFDQVSIVPTFFLTPLSYLG' A
#
# COMPACT_ATOMS: atom_id res chain seq x y z
N MET A 1 -19.03 1.35 -2.66
CA MET A 1 -18.79 0.21 -3.58
C MET A 1 -18.63 0.67 -5.03
N VAL A 2 -19.62 1.33 -5.65
CA VAL A 2 -19.54 1.83 -7.05
C VAL A 2 -18.32 2.74 -7.33
N ARG A 3 -18.03 3.69 -6.42
CA ARG A 3 -16.87 4.60 -6.56
C ARG A 3 -15.53 3.85 -6.62
N GLY A 4 -15.36 2.80 -5.81
CA GLY A 4 -14.14 2.00 -5.78
C GLY A 4 -13.95 1.17 -7.05
N PHE A 5 -15.05 0.64 -7.60
CA PHE A 5 -15.03 -0.10 -8.86
C PHE A 5 -14.63 0.78 -10.04
N ILE A 6 -15.16 2.00 -10.12
CA ILE A 6 -14.82 2.98 -11.16
C ILE A 6 -13.34 3.37 -11.09
N ILE A 7 -12.83 3.64 -9.88
CA ILE A 7 -11.42 3.99 -9.70
C ILE A 7 -10.55 2.82 -10.15
N ALA A 8 -10.80 1.60 -9.67
CA ALA A 8 -10.02 0.41 -10.05
C ALA A 8 -10.01 0.15 -11.57
N LEU A 9 -11.16 0.31 -12.24
CA LEU A 9 -11.28 0.16 -13.69
C LEU A 9 -10.42 1.19 -14.44
N ILE A 10 -10.49 2.46 -14.04
CA ILE A 10 -9.71 3.54 -14.66
C ILE A 10 -8.21 3.31 -14.44
N THR A 11 -7.79 2.95 -13.22
CA THR A 11 -6.37 2.68 -12.94
C THR A 11 -5.84 1.50 -13.75
N TRP A 12 -6.63 0.44 -13.93
CA TRP A 12 -6.25 -0.71 -14.75
C TRP A 12 -6.06 -0.32 -16.22
N VAL A 13 -6.99 0.44 -16.80
CA VAL A 13 -6.88 0.94 -18.17
C VAL A 13 -5.65 1.83 -18.35
N VAL A 14 -5.40 2.74 -17.40
CA VAL A 14 -4.20 3.61 -17.43
C VAL A 14 -2.92 2.77 -17.32
N SER A 15 -2.89 1.74 -16.46
CA SER A 15 -1.71 0.89 -16.30
C SER A 15 -1.29 0.15 -17.57
N LEU A 16 -2.22 -0.16 -18.49
CA LEU A 16 -1.92 -0.79 -19.77
C LEU A 16 -1.13 0.14 -20.71
N PHE A 17 -1.31 1.46 -20.60
CA PHE A 17 -0.58 2.45 -21.40
C PHE A 17 0.80 2.78 -20.82
N PHE A 18 0.97 2.65 -19.50
CA PHE A 18 2.22 2.92 -18.79
C PHE A 18 3.05 1.66 -18.50
N GLY A 19 2.52 0.47 -18.80
CA GLY A 19 3.13 -0.84 -18.55
C GLY A 19 4.32 -1.17 -19.46
N GLY A 20 5.32 -0.29 -19.52
CA GLY A 20 6.59 -0.49 -20.21
C GLY A 20 7.71 -0.99 -19.28
N TYR A 21 7.38 -1.65 -18.17
CA TYR A 21 8.36 -2.07 -17.17
C TYR A 21 8.76 -3.52 -17.38
N PHE A 22 9.94 -3.74 -17.96
CA PHE A 22 10.60 -5.04 -17.89
C PHE A 22 11.11 -5.24 -16.46
N ILE A 23 10.50 -6.18 -15.74
CA ILE A 23 10.94 -6.59 -14.41
C ILE A 23 12.28 -7.32 -14.57
N ALA A 24 13.38 -6.59 -14.35
CA ALA A 24 14.73 -7.15 -14.51
C ALA A 24 15.03 -8.28 -13.51
N HIS A 25 14.49 -8.20 -12.29
CA HIS A 25 14.72 -9.17 -11.21
C HIS A 25 13.42 -9.48 -10.45
N PRO A 26 12.58 -10.40 -10.94
CA PRO A 26 11.26 -10.68 -10.34
C PRO A 26 11.34 -11.25 -8.93
N ILE A 27 12.38 -12.04 -8.62
CA ILE A 27 12.60 -12.61 -7.28
C ILE A 27 12.86 -11.51 -6.25
N ILE A 28 13.67 -10.51 -6.62
CA ILE A 28 14.00 -9.39 -5.73
C ILE A 28 12.73 -8.62 -5.42
N VAL A 29 11.94 -8.26 -6.44
CA VAL A 29 10.66 -7.57 -6.28
C VAL A 29 9.73 -8.30 -5.29
N LEU A 30 9.64 -9.63 -5.40
CA LEU A 30 8.78 -10.45 -4.56
C LEU A 30 9.26 -10.48 -3.10
N ILE A 31 10.57 -10.54 -2.88
CA ILE A 31 11.19 -10.45 -1.55
C ILE A 31 10.95 -9.06 -0.95
N THR A 32 11.15 -7.97 -1.70
CA THR A 32 10.89 -6.61 -1.20
C THR A 32 9.42 -6.40 -0.86
N LEU A 33 8.51 -6.92 -1.67
CA LEU A 33 7.06 -6.88 -1.40
C LEU A 33 6.72 -7.58 -0.08
N PHE A 34 7.27 -8.76 0.14
CA PHE A 34 7.07 -9.51 1.38
C PHE A 34 7.63 -8.77 2.60
N LEU A 35 8.85 -8.22 2.50
CA LEU A 35 9.48 -7.42 3.54
C LEU A 35 8.67 -6.16 3.86
N LEU A 36 8.19 -5.43 2.85
CA LEU A 36 7.35 -4.24 3.02
C LEU A 36 6.01 -4.59 3.68
N ALA A 37 5.35 -5.66 3.24
CA ALA A 37 4.11 -6.13 3.85
C ALA A 37 4.31 -6.49 5.32
N TYR A 38 5.39 -7.21 5.64
CA TYR A 38 5.75 -7.55 7.02
C TYR A 38 6.03 -6.30 7.86
N PHE A 39 6.81 -5.35 7.34
CA PHE A 39 7.16 -4.11 8.02
C PHE A 39 5.92 -3.25 8.34
N PHE A 40 5.04 -3.03 7.36
CA PHE A 40 3.81 -2.25 7.59
C PHE A 40 2.79 -2.97 8.46
N SER A 41 2.70 -4.30 8.38
CA SER A 41 1.87 -5.08 9.30
C SER A 41 2.39 -4.99 10.73
N ALA A 42 3.71 -5.03 10.94
CA ALA A 42 4.31 -4.88 12.27
C ALA A 42 4.08 -3.48 12.83
N LEU A 43 4.25 -2.43 12.01
CA LEU A 43 3.94 -1.05 12.41
C LEU A 43 2.47 -0.86 12.77
N GLY A 44 1.55 -1.41 11.97
CA GLY A 44 0.12 -1.39 12.25
C GLY A 44 -0.25 -2.15 13.53
N PHE A 45 0.38 -3.31 13.75
CA PHE A 45 0.19 -4.14 14.95
C PHE A 45 0.67 -3.42 16.22
N ILE A 46 1.87 -2.82 16.18
CA ILE A 46 2.41 -2.04 17.28
C ILE A 46 1.48 -0.85 17.58
N ASN A 47 1.05 -0.12 16.56
CA ASN A 47 0.14 1.02 16.76
C ASN A 47 -1.20 0.60 17.37
N ALA A 48 -1.74 -0.55 16.95
CA ALA A 48 -2.97 -1.10 17.52
C ALA A 48 -2.80 -1.52 18.99
N LEU A 49 -1.62 -1.99 19.38
CA LEU A 49 -1.33 -2.38 20.77
C LEU A 49 -1.30 -1.17 21.73
N PHE A 50 -0.79 -0.03 21.27
CA PHE A 50 -0.66 1.19 22.08
C PHE A 50 -1.84 2.16 21.95
N ALA A 51 -2.70 1.99 20.95
CA ALA A 51 -3.87 2.83 20.75
C ALA A 51 -4.88 2.65 21.88
N LYS A 52 -5.27 3.76 22.52
CA LYS A 52 -6.30 3.77 23.56
C LYS A 52 -7.70 4.03 22.99
N THR A 53 -7.77 4.49 21.74
CA THR A 53 -9.01 4.85 21.03
C THR A 53 -8.88 4.51 19.54
N PHE A 54 -10.01 4.21 18.90
CA PHE A 54 -10.07 3.82 17.48
C PHE A 54 -9.52 4.88 16.52
N ASP A 55 -9.60 6.17 16.89
CA ASP A 55 -8.99 7.25 16.11
C ASP A 55 -7.46 7.14 16.05
N GLN A 56 -6.82 6.65 17.11
CA GLN A 56 -5.36 6.51 17.15
C GLN A 56 -4.85 5.33 16.31
N VAL A 57 -5.66 4.30 16.12
CA VAL A 57 -5.33 3.17 15.22
C VAL A 57 -5.23 3.67 13.77
N SER A 58 -6.07 4.64 13.40
CA SER A 58 -6.20 5.18 12.04
C SER A 58 -5.11 6.20 11.67
N ILE A 59 -4.29 6.64 12.62
CA ILE A 59 -3.18 7.60 12.40
C ILE A 59 -2.08 7.00 11.51
N VAL A 60 -1.67 5.75 11.74
CA VAL A 60 -0.59 5.12 10.95
C VAL A 60 -0.95 4.96 9.46
N PRO A 61 -2.16 4.46 9.10
CA PRO A 61 -2.62 4.46 7.72
C PRO A 61 -2.66 5.85 7.07
N THR A 62 -3.11 6.87 7.81
CA THR A 62 -3.36 8.20 7.27
C THR A 62 -2.08 9.02 7.11
N PHE A 63 -1.18 8.98 8.09
CA PHE A 63 0.01 9.83 8.11
C PHE A 63 1.26 9.17 7.53
N PHE A 64 1.33 7.85 7.45
CA PHE A 64 2.50 7.14 6.91
C PHE A 64 2.19 6.41 5.61
N LEU A 65 1.22 5.49 5.61
CA LEU A 65 0.95 4.63 4.44
C LEU A 65 0.40 5.41 3.25
N THR A 66 -0.51 6.35 3.49
CA THR A 66 -1.12 7.17 2.45
C THR A 66 -0.06 8.00 1.70
N PRO A 67 0.77 8.84 2.35
CA PRO A 67 1.81 9.59 1.65
C PRO A 67 2.90 8.71 1.02
N LEU A 68 3.31 7.60 1.65
CA LEU A 68 4.29 6.69 1.03
C LEU A 68 3.77 6.03 -0.24
N SER A 69 2.48 5.72 -0.30
CA SER A 69 1.85 5.11 -1.47
C SER A 69 1.73 6.08 -2.65
N TYR A 70 1.76 7.39 -2.39
CA TYR A 70 1.81 8.43 -3.44
C TYR A 70 3.23 8.81 -3.86
N LEU A 71 4.24 8.48 -3.05
CA LEU A 71 5.65 8.76 -3.34
C LEU A 71 6.35 7.65 -4.14
N GLY A 72 5.69 6.50 -4.30
CA GLY A 72 6.16 5.35 -5.08
C GLY A 72 5.73 5.38 -6.53
#